data_AF-A0A9E2XXB2-F1
#
_entry.id   AF-A0A9E2XXB2-F1
#
_cell.length_a   1.000
_cell.length_b   1.000
_cell.length_c   1.000
_cell.angle_alpha   90.00
_cell.angle_beta   90.00
_cell.angle_gamma   90.00
#
_symmetry.space_group_name_H-M   'P 1'
#
loop_
_entity.id
_entity.type
_entity.pdbx_description
1 polymer ?
#
loop_
_entity_poly.entity_id
_entity_poly.type
_entity_poly.pdbx_seq_one_letter_code
_entity_poly.pdbx_strand_id
1 'polypeptide(L)'
;VTMLVTPILHHAAAVLVMGPIAAELAQNLGYKIDPFLIAVALGAGSDFLSPIGHQSNTLVMGPGGYHFADYWKLGLPLSLIVIGIGVPLILLFWPLR
;
A
#
# COMPACT_ATOMS: atom_id res chain seq x y z
N VAL A 1 -1.78 4.75 5.41
CA VAL A 1 -0.96 4.25 6.55
C VAL A 1 -0.21 2.99 6.18
N THR A 2 -0.88 1.94 5.67
CA THR A 2 -0.23 0.69 5.21
C THR A 2 0.94 0.93 4.25
N MET A 3 0.77 1.78 3.23
CA MET A 3 1.84 2.19 2.29
C MET A 3 3.09 2.80 2.94
N LEU A 4 2.97 3.37 4.15
CA LEU A 4 4.11 3.94 4.89
C LEU A 4 4.81 2.89 5.76
N VAL A 5 4.13 1.78 6.07
CA VAL A 5 4.62 0.70 6.94
C VAL A 5 5.27 -0.43 6.13
N THR A 6 4.80 -0.69 4.91
CA THR A 6 5.36 -1.74 4.03
C THR A 6 6.87 -1.61 3.74
N PRO A 7 7.46 -0.41 3.62
CA PRO A 7 8.91 -0.27 3.44
C PRO A 7 9.76 -0.90 4.56
N ILE A 8 9.16 -1.18 5.73
CA ILE A 8 9.82 -1.75 6.92
C ILE A 8 9.44 -3.24 7.09
N LEU A 9 8.32 -3.67 6.52
CA LEU A 9 7.73 -4.99 6.65
C LEU A 9 7.45 -5.55 5.25
N HIS A 10 8.26 -6.53 4.81
CA HIS A 10 8.03 -7.30 3.57
C HIS A 10 6.53 -7.54 3.36
N HIS A 11 5.95 -7.13 2.23
CA HIS A 11 4.49 -7.02 1.92
C HIS A 11 3.53 -7.84 2.80
N ALA A 12 3.77 -9.15 2.94
CA ALA A 12 2.98 -10.06 3.76
C ALA A 12 2.88 -9.65 5.24
N ALA A 13 3.95 -9.14 5.84
CA ALA A 13 3.96 -8.68 7.22
C ALA A 13 3.18 -7.37 7.40
N ALA A 14 3.20 -6.46 6.43
CA ALA A 14 2.36 -5.27 6.46
C ALA A 14 0.86 -5.63 6.39
N VAL A 15 0.49 -6.61 5.54
CA VAL A 15 -0.89 -7.13 5.48
C VAL A 15 -1.27 -7.83 6.78
N LEU A 16 -0.38 -8.64 7.35
CA LEU A 16 -0.65 -9.37 8.59
C LEU A 16 -0.90 -8.43 9.77
N VAL A 17 -0.18 -7.32 9.85
CA VAL A 17 -0.35 -6.30 10.90
C VAL A 17 -1.56 -5.41 10.64
N MET A 18 -1.73 -4.91 9.41
CA MET A 18 -2.78 -3.93 9.10
C MET A 18 -4.14 -4.57 8.84
N GLY A 19 -4.20 -5.84 8.44
CA GLY A 19 -5.44 -6.57 8.16
C GLY A 19 -6.40 -6.62 9.36
N PRO A 20 -5.95 -7.10 10.54
CA PRO A 20 -6.78 -7.10 11.75
C PRO A 20 -7.25 -5.71 12.15
N ILE A 21 -6.37 -4.71 12.09
CA ILE A 21 -6.70 -3.31 12.41
C ILE A 21 -7.80 -2.78 11.49
N ALA A 22 -7.70 -3.06 10.19
CA ALA A 22 -8.68 -2.62 9.21
C ALA A 22 -10.02 -3.36 9.37
N ALA A 23 -10.00 -4.65 9.73
CA ALA A 23 -11.20 -5.42 10.03
C ALA A 23 -11.91 -4.92 11.29
N GLU A 24 -11.18 -4.61 12.36
CA GLU A 24 -11.75 -4.00 13.57
C GLU A 24 -12.33 -2.61 13.27
N LEU A 25 -11.65 -1.80 12.45
CA LEU A 25 -12.15 -0.48 12.07
C LEU A 25 -13.47 -0.59 11.30
N ALA A 26 -13.57 -1.53 10.36
CA ALA A 26 -14.79 -1.78 9.59
C ALA A 26 -15.96 -2.19 10.51
N GLN A 27 -15.70 -3.11 11.45
CA GLN A 27 -16.70 -3.56 12.41
C GLN A 27 -17.17 -2.43 13.34
N ASN A 28 -16.26 -1.62 13.87
CA ASN A 28 -16.58 -0.48 14.72
C ASN A 28 -17.40 0.60 13.99
N LEU A 29 -17.20 0.75 12.68
CA LEU A 29 -17.94 1.69 11.84
C LEU A 29 -19.25 1.10 11.27
N GLY A 30 -19.52 -0.19 11.51
CA GLY A 30 -20.70 -0.88 10.96
C GLY A 30 -20.65 -1.08 9.44
N TYR A 31 -19.46 -1.16 8.86
CA TYR A 31 -19.24 -1.37 7.43
C TYR A 31 -18.79 -2.80 7.11
N LYS A 32 -18.95 -3.19 5.84
CA LYS A 32 -18.40 -4.45 5.32
C LYS A 32 -16.88 -4.47 5.47
N ILE A 33 -16.33 -5.62 5.86
CA ILE A 33 -14.90 -5.83 6.10
C ILE A 33 -14.11 -5.89 4.77
N ASP A 34 -14.72 -6.44 3.72
CA ASP A 34 -14.10 -6.66 2.41
C ASP A 34 -13.39 -5.41 1.82
N PRO A 35 -14.02 -4.22 1.70
CA PRO A 35 -13.36 -3.04 1.13
C PRO A 35 -12.14 -2.59 1.95
N PHE A 36 -12.15 -2.79 3.26
CA PHE A 36 -11.03 -2.45 4.14
C PHE A 36 -9.85 -3.41 3.94
N LEU A 37 -10.12 -4.72 3.82
CA LEU A 37 -9.09 -5.71 3.52
C LEU A 37 -8.48 -5.52 2.13
N ILE A 38 -9.30 -5.22 1.12
CA ILE A 38 -8.82 -4.90 -0.23
C ILE A 38 -7.99 -3.60 -0.22
N ALA A 39 -8.38 -2.59 0.55
CA ALA A 39 -7.59 -1.37 0.71
C ALA A 39 -6.24 -1.63 1.39
N VAL A 40 -6.18 -2.52 2.39
CA VAL A 40 -4.92 -2.96 3.00
C VAL A 40 -4.06 -3.70 1.99
N ALA A 41 -4.63 -4.64 1.23
CA ALA A 41 -3.90 -5.40 0.21
C ALA A 41 -3.32 -4.49 -0.89
N LEU A 42 -4.12 -3.55 -1.40
CA LEU A 42 -3.68 -2.56 -2.37
C LEU A 42 -2.56 -1.66 -1.82
N GLY A 43 -2.72 -1.19 -0.58
CA GLY A 43 -1.73 -0.37 0.10
C GLY A 43 -0.42 -1.12 0.39
N ALA A 44 -0.50 -2.41 0.72
CA ALA A 44 0.66 -3.26 0.93
C ALA A 44 1.35 -3.63 -0.38
N GLY A 45 0.67 -3.67 -1.52
CA GLY A 45 1.31 -3.90 -2.82
C GLY A 45 2.02 -2.67 -3.41
N SER A 46 1.80 -1.48 -2.83
CA SER A 46 2.22 -0.20 -3.42
C SER A 46 3.53 0.34 -2.84
N ASP A 47 4.60 -0.43 -3.00
CA ASP A 47 5.91 -0.16 -2.37
C ASP A 47 6.82 0.70 -3.25
N PHE A 48 6.27 1.83 -3.68
CA PHE A 48 6.96 2.73 -4.60
C PHE A 48 7.85 3.76 -3.89
N LEU A 49 7.57 4.05 -2.61
CA LEU A 49 8.24 5.11 -1.86
C LEU A 49 9.66 4.76 -1.38
N SER A 50 10.05 3.48 -1.37
CA SER A 50 11.34 3.03 -0.85
C SER A 50 11.98 1.98 -1.76
N PRO A 51 13.31 2.04 -1.97
CA PRO A 51 14.02 1.01 -2.72
C PRO A 51 14.04 -0.34 -1.97
N ILE A 52 13.90 -0.34 -0.65
CA ILE A 52 13.90 -1.55 0.21
C ILE A 52 12.53 -2.23 0.22
N GLY A 53 11.46 -1.53 -0.20
CA GLY A 53 10.10 -2.05 -0.18
C GLY A 53 9.92 -3.32 -1.03
N HIS A 54 10.52 -3.35 -2.22
CA HIS A 54 10.51 -4.54 -3.09
C HIS A 54 11.93 -4.92 -3.50
N GLN A 55 12.26 -6.23 -3.47
CA GLN A 55 13.59 -6.74 -3.83
C GLN A 55 14.03 -6.29 -5.23
N SER A 56 13.12 -6.31 -6.21
CA SER A 56 13.36 -5.76 -7.56
C SER A 56 13.80 -4.29 -7.58
N ASN A 57 13.25 -3.44 -6.71
CA ASN A 57 13.64 -2.02 -6.65
C ASN A 57 15.07 -1.87 -6.13
N THR A 58 15.45 -2.66 -5.12
CA THR A 58 16.84 -2.69 -4.63
C THR A 58 17.81 -3.18 -5.70
N LEU A 59 17.43 -4.21 -6.46
CA LEU A 59 18.29 -4.81 -7.50
C LEU A 59 18.57 -3.86 -8.66
N VAL A 60 17.61 -3.01 -9.04
CA VAL A 60 17.77 -2.04 -10.14
C VAL A 60 18.45 -0.76 -9.67
N MET A 61 18.43 -0.45 -8.36
CA MET A 61 19.01 0.78 -7.82
C MET A 61 20.50 0.95 -8.17
N GLY A 62 21.31 -0.09 -7.98
CA GLY A 62 22.74 -0.07 -8.28
C GLY A 62 23.07 0.13 -9.78
N PRO A 63 22.72 -0.82 -10.66
CA PRO A 63 23.02 -0.73 -12.09
C PRO A 63 22.24 0.37 -12.82
N GLY A 64 21.09 0.80 -12.28
CA GLY A 64 20.28 1.90 -12.83
C GLY A 64 20.74 3.30 -12.43
N GLY A 65 21.74 3.42 -11.55
CA GLY A 65 22.25 4.72 -11.08
C GLY A 65 21.25 5.52 -10.24
N TYR A 66 20.23 4.86 -9.68
CA TYR A 66 19.21 5.52 -8.86
C TYR A 66 19.71 5.75 -7.43
N HIS A 67 19.43 6.92 -6.87
CA HIS A 67 19.67 7.21 -5.47
C HIS A 67 18.42 6.93 -4.63
N PHE A 68 18.59 6.73 -3.32
CA PHE A 68 17.47 6.43 -2.41
C PHE A 68 16.37 7.52 -2.48
N ALA A 69 16.77 8.78 -2.66
CA ALA A 69 15.86 9.92 -2.77
C ALA A 69 15.06 9.95 -4.09
N ASP A 70 15.51 9.27 -5.15
CA ASP A 70 14.81 9.25 -6.44
C ASP A 70 13.53 8.39 -6.37
N TYR A 71 13.55 7.34 -5.55
CA TYR A 71 12.38 6.51 -5.27
C TYR A 71 11.27 7.30 -4.59
N TRP A 72 11.60 8.19 -3.66
CA TRP A 72 10.57 9.01 -3.02
C TRP A 72 9.92 9.99 -4.00
N LYS A 73 10.73 10.61 -4.88
CA LYS A 73 10.25 11.59 -5.88
C LYS A 73 9.34 10.97 -6.93
N LEU A 74 9.62 9.74 -7.36
CA LEU A 74 8.82 9.02 -8.35
C LEU A 74 7.68 8.23 -7.73
N GLY A 75 7.92 7.65 -6.55
CA GLY A 75 6.96 6.81 -5.84
C GLY A 75 5.81 7.60 -5.26
N LEU A 76 6.04 8.81 -4.74
CA LEU A 76 4.98 9.61 -4.11
C LEU A 76 3.87 10.03 -5.10
N PRO A 77 4.16 10.52 -6.33
CA PRO A 77 3.16 10.70 -7.37
C PRO A 77 2.39 9.42 -7.71
N LEU A 78 3.09 8.28 -7.81
CA LEU A 78 2.48 7.00 -8.13
C LEU A 78 1.53 6.52 -7.03
N SER A 79 1.94 6.64 -5.77
CA SER A 79 1.11 6.32 -4.61
C SER A 79 -0.13 7.20 -4.54
N LEU A 80 -0.01 8.49 -4.87
CA LEU A 80 -1.18 9.38 -4.95
C LEU A 80 -2.17 8.95 -6.04
N ILE A 81 -1.67 8.49 -7.20
CA ILE A 81 -2.53 7.93 -8.26
C ILE A 81 -3.23 6.67 -7.76
N VAL A 82 -2.51 5.77 -7.10
CA VAL A 82 -3.11 4.55 -6.53
C VAL A 82 -4.18 4.87 -5.49
N ILE A 83 -3.96 5.86 -4.63
CA ILE A 83 -4.98 6.30 -3.67
C ILE A 83 -6.17 6.93 -4.41
N GLY A 84 -5.88 7.83 -5.35
CA GLY A 84 -6.91 8.60 -6.07
C GLY A 84 -7.79 7.75 -6.98
N ILE A 85 -7.26 6.67 -7.57
CA ILE A 85 -8.01 5.77 -8.47
C ILE A 85 -8.47 4.51 -7.72
N GLY A 86 -7.60 3.94 -6.87
CA GLY A 86 -7.87 2.70 -6.16
C GLY A 86 -8.99 2.83 -5.14
N VAL A 87 -9.05 3.92 -4.36
CA VAL A 87 -10.13 4.11 -3.38
C VAL A 87 -11.51 4.19 -4.06
N PRO A 88 -11.72 5.00 -5.12
CA PRO A 88 -12.98 4.99 -5.86
C PRO A 88 -13.34 3.62 -6.45
N LEU A 89 -12.37 2.91 -7.03
CA LEU A 89 -12.62 1.56 -7.58
C LEU A 89 -13.03 0.58 -6.50
N ILE A 90 -12.36 0.59 -5.35
CA ILE A 90 -12.72 -0.26 -4.21
C ILE A 90 -14.16 0.04 -3.78
N LEU A 91 -14.55 1.30 -3.67
CA LEU A 91 -15.91 1.67 -3.28
C LEU A 91 -16.96 1.31 -4.34
N LEU A 92 -16.58 1.28 -5.62
CA LEU A 92 -17.47 0.90 -6.72
C LEU A 92 -17.74 -0.62 -6.73
N PHE A 93 -16.70 -1.44 -6.55
CA PHE A 93 -16.82 -2.91 -6.58
C PHE A 93 -17.16 -3.53 -5.22
N TRP A 94 -16.72 -2.91 -4.12
CA TRP A 94 -16.99 -3.29 -2.73
C TRP A 94 -17.61 -2.10 -1.97
N PRO A 95 -18.93 -1.87 -2.11
CA PRO A 95 -19.61 -0.83 -1.37
C PRO A 95 -19.49 -1.06 0.14
N LEU A 96 -19.42 0.04 0.90
CA LEU A 96 -19.22 0.02 2.36
C LEU A 96 -20.41 -0.57 3.13
N ARG A 97 -21.58 -0.66 2.50
CA ARG A 97 -22.82 -1.22 3.06
C ARG A 97 -23.33 -2.38 2.23
#